data_AF-A0A4P6K2B6-F1
#
_entry.id   AF-A0A4P6K2B6-F1
#
_cell.length_a   1.000
_cell.length_b   1.000
_cell.length_c   1.000
_cell.angle_alpha   90.00
_cell.angle_beta   90.00
_cell.angle_gamma   90.00
#
_symmetry.space_group_name_H-M   'P 1'
#
loop_
_entity.id
_entity.type
_entity.pdbx_description
1 polymer ?
#
loop_
_entity_poly.entity_id
_entity_poly.type
_entity_poly.pdbx_seq_one_letter_code
_entity_poly.pdbx_strand_id
1 'polypeptide(L)'
;MSWSGVQILLNSKRGSLHIIQAKNTLKKIGSAILVPLLLWLIFFLKGKQFALKDRLRKADALVVLTGTRGNIKFLEGKIRTAANLYKKGWAPILIASGKFSAKSTDKATLVPLEELQAACKNKRIEENYIPIAAKICDTSLGAAYIRDQAIKMDIPQDVILVEDESLHTRENAEYTLNILKKYHMQRIILITSPFHQLRTYLTFAKVFQAHNIEIINYHADTEEWHPATWFLSAKNRKLVKSERERIKKYRAKGDLL
;
A
#
# COMPACT_ATOMS: atom_id res chain seq x y z
N MET A 1 -72.53 -35.86 -15.60
CA MET A 1 -71.50 -34.82 -15.83
C MET A 1 -70.23 -35.23 -15.08
N SER A 2 -69.15 -35.52 -15.79
CA SER A 2 -67.96 -36.20 -15.27
C SER A 2 -66.97 -35.27 -14.58
N TRP A 3 -66.66 -35.55 -13.31
CA TRP A 3 -65.69 -34.86 -12.45
C TRP A 3 -64.21 -35.04 -12.85
N SER A 4 -63.90 -35.89 -13.84
CA SER A 4 -62.53 -36.25 -14.23
C SER A 4 -61.76 -35.12 -14.92
N GLY A 5 -62.42 -34.25 -15.69
CA GLY A 5 -61.77 -33.14 -16.41
C GLY A 5 -61.26 -32.02 -15.49
N VAL A 6 -61.92 -31.79 -14.36
CA VAL A 6 -61.55 -30.75 -13.38
C VAL A 6 -60.29 -31.14 -12.61
N GLN A 7 -60.12 -32.43 -12.28
CA GLN A 7 -58.95 -32.94 -11.55
C GLN A 7 -57.64 -32.79 -12.33
N ILE A 8 -57.67 -33.02 -13.65
CA ILE A 8 -56.49 -32.97 -14.54
C ILE A 8 -56.00 -31.52 -14.70
N LEU A 9 -56.93 -30.56 -14.86
CA LEU A 9 -56.63 -29.12 -14.95
C LEU A 9 -56.06 -28.56 -13.64
N LEU A 10 -56.54 -29.03 -12.48
CA LEU A 10 -56.01 -28.61 -11.18
C LEU A 10 -54.60 -29.15 -10.92
N ASN A 11 -54.31 -30.37 -11.33
CA ASN A 11 -52.97 -30.96 -11.17
C ASN A 11 -51.93 -30.31 -12.10
N SER A 12 -52.27 -29.93 -13.34
CA SER A 12 -51.33 -29.22 -14.23
C SER A 12 -51.04 -27.79 -13.75
N LYS A 13 -52.04 -27.09 -13.19
CA LYS A 13 -51.85 -25.78 -12.53
C LYS A 13 -50.99 -25.89 -11.26
N ARG A 14 -51.16 -26.94 -10.45
CA ARG A 14 -50.27 -27.19 -9.28
C ARG A 14 -48.82 -27.45 -9.68
N GLY A 15 -48.58 -28.30 -10.68
CA GLY A 15 -47.22 -28.60 -11.16
C GLY A 15 -46.48 -27.36 -11.72
N SER A 16 -47.19 -26.53 -12.49
CA SER A 16 -46.67 -25.26 -13.02
C SER A 16 -46.41 -24.21 -11.92
N LEU A 17 -47.29 -24.10 -10.91
CA LEU A 17 -47.08 -23.25 -9.73
C LEU A 17 -45.83 -23.64 -8.93
N HIS A 18 -45.60 -24.95 -8.71
CA HIS A 18 -44.39 -25.44 -8.03
C HIS A 18 -43.10 -25.15 -8.82
N ILE A 19 -43.13 -25.31 -10.15
CA ILE A 19 -41.98 -24.98 -11.01
C ILE A 19 -41.71 -23.46 -11.03
N ILE A 20 -42.75 -22.63 -11.08
CA ILE A 20 -42.62 -21.16 -11.03
C ILE A 20 -42.10 -20.71 -9.66
N GLN A 21 -42.60 -21.28 -8.57
CA GLN A 21 -42.09 -21.02 -7.22
C GLN A 21 -40.63 -21.45 -7.08
N ALA A 22 -40.25 -22.64 -7.55
CA ALA A 22 -38.86 -23.10 -7.52
C ALA A 22 -37.93 -22.19 -8.35
N LYS A 23 -38.34 -21.77 -9.56
CA LYS A 23 -37.59 -20.81 -10.39
C LYS A 23 -37.46 -19.44 -9.72
N ASN A 24 -38.51 -18.97 -9.03
CA ASN A 24 -38.47 -17.71 -8.28
C ASN A 24 -37.62 -17.80 -7.02
N THR A 25 -37.63 -18.93 -6.31
CA THR A 25 -36.74 -19.20 -5.16
C THR A 25 -35.29 -19.31 -5.61
N LEU A 26 -34.99 -20.03 -6.70
CA LEU A 26 -33.65 -20.10 -7.30
C LEU A 26 -33.15 -18.72 -7.77
N LYS A 27 -34.02 -17.91 -8.40
CA LYS A 27 -33.69 -16.51 -8.74
C LYS A 27 -33.43 -15.66 -7.50
N LYS A 28 -34.24 -15.81 -6.44
CA LYS A 28 -34.05 -15.09 -5.17
C LYS A 28 -32.75 -15.49 -4.46
N ILE A 29 -32.45 -16.79 -4.37
CA ILE A 29 -31.19 -17.31 -3.81
C ILE A 29 -30.00 -16.84 -4.66
N GLY A 30 -30.09 -16.95 -5.99
CA GLY A 30 -29.08 -16.42 -6.91
C GLY A 30 -28.85 -14.92 -6.71
N SER A 31 -29.92 -14.13 -6.54
CA SER A 31 -29.82 -12.69 -6.27
C SER A 31 -29.21 -12.37 -4.89
N ALA A 32 -29.50 -13.19 -3.87
CA ALA A 32 -29.00 -13.02 -2.50
C ALA A 32 -27.48 -13.27 -2.41
N ILE A 33 -26.90 -14.07 -3.32
CA ILE A 33 -25.45 -14.32 -3.39
C ILE A 33 -24.78 -13.35 -4.38
N LEU A 34 -25.44 -13.04 -5.50
CA LEU A 34 -24.87 -12.21 -6.55
C LEU A 34 -24.64 -10.76 -6.09
N VAL A 35 -25.56 -10.17 -5.32
CA VAL A 35 -25.41 -8.78 -4.85
C VAL A 35 -24.21 -8.62 -3.90
N PRO A 36 -24.04 -9.43 -2.84
CA PRO A 36 -22.83 -9.38 -2.01
C PRO A 36 -21.54 -9.65 -2.79
N LEU A 37 -21.55 -10.60 -3.73
CA LEU A 37 -20.39 -10.90 -4.57
C LEU A 37 -20.01 -9.72 -5.46
N LEU A 38 -21.01 -9.04 -6.05
CA LEU A 38 -20.80 -7.85 -6.86
C LEU A 38 -20.27 -6.69 -6.02
N LEU A 39 -20.85 -6.45 -4.83
CA LEU A 39 -20.36 -5.44 -3.89
C LEU A 39 -18.92 -5.74 -3.46
N TRP A 40 -18.64 -7.00 -3.11
CA TRP A 40 -17.30 -7.46 -2.79
C TRP A 40 -16.33 -7.18 -3.96
N LEU A 41 -16.70 -7.52 -5.19
CA LEU A 41 -15.89 -7.29 -6.38
C LEU A 41 -15.59 -5.80 -6.57
N ILE A 42 -16.60 -4.92 -6.39
CA ILE A 42 -16.42 -3.47 -6.46
C ILE A 42 -15.39 -2.99 -5.41
N PHE A 43 -15.50 -3.46 -4.17
CA PHE A 43 -14.55 -3.07 -3.12
C PHE A 43 -13.16 -3.68 -3.34
N PHE A 44 -13.08 -4.91 -3.85
CA PHE A 44 -11.83 -5.55 -4.23
C PHE A 44 -11.10 -4.75 -5.30
N LEU A 45 -11.77 -4.39 -6.40
CA LEU A 45 -11.19 -3.56 -7.47
C LEU A 45 -10.75 -2.20 -6.94
N LYS A 46 -11.54 -1.58 -6.05
CA LYS A 46 -11.16 -0.33 -5.37
C LYS A 46 -9.96 -0.48 -4.44
N GLY A 47 -9.71 -1.65 -3.85
CA GLY A 47 -8.49 -1.92 -3.09
C GLY A 47 -7.30 -2.16 -4.01
N LYS A 48 -7.50 -2.98 -5.05
CA LYS A 48 -6.47 -3.41 -6.00
C LYS A 48 -5.77 -2.23 -6.69
N GLN A 49 -6.50 -1.14 -6.98
CA GLN A 49 -5.90 0.06 -7.58
C GLN A 49 -4.78 0.69 -6.73
N PHE A 50 -4.79 0.50 -5.41
CA PHE A 50 -3.72 1.01 -4.54
C PHE A 50 -2.53 0.06 -4.48
N ALA A 51 -2.80 -1.24 -4.44
CA ALA A 51 -1.83 -2.30 -4.21
C ALA A 51 -1.16 -2.76 -5.52
N LEU A 52 -0.40 -1.85 -6.14
CA LEU A 52 0.33 -2.14 -7.38
C LEU A 52 1.35 -3.27 -7.14
N LYS A 53 1.36 -4.25 -8.04
CA LYS A 53 2.30 -5.38 -8.03
C LYS A 53 2.57 -5.77 -9.48
N ASP A 54 3.69 -5.30 -10.00
CA ASP A 54 4.14 -5.57 -11.34
C ASP A 54 4.82 -6.94 -11.42
N ARG A 55 5.00 -7.44 -12.63
CA ARG A 55 5.80 -8.65 -12.86
C ARG A 55 7.25 -8.37 -12.48
N LEU A 56 7.81 -9.20 -11.60
CA LEU A 56 9.21 -9.09 -11.18
C LEU A 56 10.17 -9.30 -12.36
N ARG A 57 11.22 -8.49 -12.36
CA ARG A 57 12.40 -8.57 -13.23
C ARG A 57 13.62 -8.24 -12.39
N LYS A 58 14.82 -8.68 -12.81
CA LYS A 58 16.07 -8.29 -12.15
C LYS A 58 16.18 -6.77 -12.15
N ALA A 59 16.53 -6.20 -11.01
CA ALA A 59 16.71 -4.76 -10.79
C ALA A 59 18.04 -4.49 -10.09
N ASP A 60 18.44 -3.23 -10.09
CA ASP A 60 19.71 -2.82 -9.49
C ASP A 60 19.57 -2.62 -7.97
N ALA A 61 18.39 -2.18 -7.52
CA ALA A 61 18.11 -1.98 -6.10
C ALA A 61 16.67 -2.31 -5.69
N LEU A 62 16.52 -2.77 -4.45
CA LEU A 62 15.27 -2.79 -3.69
C LEU A 62 15.15 -1.48 -2.92
N VAL A 63 14.14 -0.66 -3.21
CA VAL A 63 13.91 0.59 -2.46
C VAL A 63 12.80 0.35 -1.45
N VAL A 64 13.13 0.46 -0.16
CA VAL A 64 12.23 0.21 0.96
C VAL A 64 11.97 1.50 1.72
N LEU A 65 10.72 1.95 1.72
CA LEU A 65 10.33 3.15 2.45
C LEU A 65 10.00 2.86 3.91
N THR A 66 10.35 3.79 4.80
CA THR A 66 9.84 3.82 6.17
C THR A 66 8.32 4.06 6.21
N GLY A 67 7.73 4.00 7.39
CA GLY A 67 6.32 4.31 7.62
C GLY A 67 5.53 3.15 8.19
N THR A 68 5.05 3.32 9.41
CA THR A 68 4.27 2.33 10.17
C THR A 68 2.77 2.64 10.15
N ARG A 69 2.35 3.89 9.89
CA ARG A 69 0.96 4.34 10.12
C ARG A 69 0.41 3.94 11.50
N GLY A 70 1.26 3.97 12.52
CA GLY A 70 0.90 3.58 13.89
C GLY A 70 0.78 2.06 14.10
N ASN A 71 1.27 1.24 13.15
CA ASN A 71 1.34 -0.20 13.27
C ASN A 71 2.69 -0.71 12.74
N ILE A 72 3.54 -1.19 13.64
CA ILE A 72 4.91 -1.62 13.33
C ILE A 72 4.96 -2.72 12.25
N LYS A 73 3.93 -3.58 12.20
CA LYS A 73 3.81 -4.67 11.23
C LYS A 73 3.84 -4.19 9.78
N PHE A 74 3.41 -2.96 9.49
CA PHE A 74 3.53 -2.40 8.14
C PHE A 74 5.00 -2.15 7.76
N LEU A 75 5.84 -1.71 8.70
CA LEU A 75 7.27 -1.54 8.47
C LEU A 75 7.99 -2.88 8.37
N GLU A 76 7.71 -3.81 9.30
CA GLU A 76 8.28 -5.16 9.30
C GLU A 76 7.92 -5.94 8.03
N GLY A 77 6.69 -5.85 7.55
CA GLY A 77 6.26 -6.50 6.30
C GLY A 77 7.04 -6.00 5.08
N LYS A 78 7.38 -4.70 5.03
CA LYS A 78 8.22 -4.13 3.97
C LYS A 78 9.65 -4.67 4.02
N ILE A 79 10.24 -4.71 5.22
CA ILE A 79 11.59 -5.23 5.43
C ILE A 79 11.67 -6.72 5.07
N ARG A 80 10.71 -7.52 5.54
CA ARG A 80 10.59 -8.95 5.22
C ARG A 80 10.43 -9.20 3.72
N THR A 81 9.60 -8.39 3.06
CA THR A 81 9.42 -8.47 1.59
C THR A 81 10.75 -8.20 0.87
N ALA A 82 11.48 -7.16 1.27
CA ALA A 82 12.77 -6.84 0.69
C ALA A 82 13.81 -7.94 0.94
N ALA A 83 13.93 -8.46 2.16
CA ALA A 83 14.83 -9.57 2.47
C ALA A 83 14.53 -10.82 1.65
N ASN A 84 13.24 -11.17 1.48
CA ASN A 84 12.85 -12.29 0.64
C ASN A 84 13.20 -12.07 -0.84
N LEU A 85 13.06 -10.85 -1.35
CA LEU A 85 13.42 -10.53 -2.72
C LEU A 85 14.94 -10.54 -2.94
N TYR A 86 15.70 -10.03 -1.97
CA TYR A 86 17.16 -10.06 -1.96
C TYR A 86 17.69 -11.50 -1.96
N LYS A 87 17.19 -12.36 -1.06
CA LYS A 87 17.57 -13.79 -0.98
C LYS A 87 17.25 -14.57 -2.26
N LYS A 88 16.20 -14.18 -2.98
CA LYS A 88 15.86 -14.73 -4.31
C LYS A 88 16.66 -14.08 -5.47
N GLY A 89 17.57 -13.18 -5.14
CA GLY A 89 18.48 -12.51 -6.07
C GLY A 89 17.80 -11.48 -6.98
N TRP A 90 16.61 -10.95 -6.64
CA TRP A 90 15.90 -10.02 -7.54
C TRP A 90 16.61 -8.67 -7.73
N ALA A 91 17.35 -8.22 -6.72
CA ALA A 91 18.28 -7.11 -6.83
C ALA A 91 19.40 -7.25 -5.79
N PRO A 92 20.63 -6.80 -6.09
CA PRO A 92 21.80 -6.98 -5.23
C PRO A 92 21.95 -5.90 -4.14
N ILE A 93 21.26 -4.77 -4.25
CA ILE A 93 21.36 -3.66 -3.29
C ILE A 93 20.01 -3.39 -2.63
N LEU A 94 20.03 -3.04 -1.33
CA LEU A 94 18.86 -2.52 -0.62
C LEU A 94 19.08 -1.05 -0.29
N ILE A 95 18.13 -0.19 -0.68
CA ILE A 95 18.09 1.22 -0.30
C ILE A 95 16.98 1.39 0.73
N ALA A 96 17.35 1.70 1.98
CA ALA A 96 16.44 2.07 3.04
C ALA A 96 16.22 3.59 3.00
N SER A 97 14.97 4.04 2.85
CA SER A 97 14.65 5.46 2.63
C SER A 97 13.58 5.97 3.59
N GLY A 98 13.91 7.03 4.34
CA GLY A 98 13.03 7.72 5.28
C GLY A 98 13.67 8.07 6.61
N LYS A 99 13.53 9.33 7.05
CA LYS A 99 14.05 9.78 8.36
C LYS A 99 13.35 9.17 9.57
N PHE A 100 12.04 9.03 9.48
CA PHE A 100 11.20 8.58 10.59
C PHE A 100 10.00 7.75 10.11
N SER A 101 9.32 7.13 11.06
CA SER A 101 7.98 6.58 10.89
C SER A 101 7.02 7.20 11.91
N ALA A 102 5.72 6.92 11.78
CA ALA A 102 4.80 7.20 12.88
C ALA A 102 5.15 6.32 14.09
N LYS A 103 5.10 6.87 15.31
CA LYS A 103 5.29 6.12 16.55
C LYS A 103 4.32 4.93 16.58
N SER A 104 4.86 3.74 16.86
CA SER A 104 4.09 2.50 16.98
C SER A 104 4.54 1.61 18.14
N THR A 105 5.46 2.09 18.96
CA THR A 105 6.06 1.40 20.11
C THR A 105 6.12 2.37 21.29
N ASP A 106 6.21 1.85 22.51
CA ASP A 106 6.28 2.70 23.71
C ASP A 106 7.63 3.43 23.83
N LYS A 107 8.70 2.73 23.42
CA LYS A 107 10.05 3.28 23.26
C LYS A 107 10.12 3.96 21.89
N ALA A 108 10.14 5.29 21.88
CA ALA A 108 10.20 6.10 20.68
C ALA A 108 11.21 7.24 20.87
N THR A 109 11.96 7.54 19.83
CA THR A 109 12.86 8.69 19.79
C THR A 109 12.23 9.70 18.83
N LEU A 110 11.57 10.71 19.38
CA LEU A 110 10.84 11.68 18.57
C LEU A 110 11.80 12.65 17.87
N VAL A 111 11.42 13.11 16.68
CA VAL A 111 12.16 14.17 15.97
C VAL A 111 12.18 15.43 16.85
N PRO A 112 13.36 16.03 17.12
CA PRO A 112 13.46 17.27 17.90
C PRO A 112 12.63 18.41 17.29
N LEU A 113 12.08 19.27 18.15
CA LEU A 113 11.23 20.37 17.70
C LEU A 113 12.02 21.37 16.85
N GLU A 114 13.27 21.63 17.22
CA GLU A 114 14.19 22.54 16.54
C GLU A 114 14.44 22.09 15.10
N GLU A 115 14.53 20.77 14.88
CA GLU A 115 14.70 20.18 13.56
C GLU A 115 13.44 20.35 12.70
N LEU A 116 12.25 20.15 13.29
CA LEU A 116 10.98 20.39 12.60
C LEU A 116 10.80 21.88 12.25
N GLN A 117 11.18 22.78 13.15
CA GLN A 117 11.17 24.22 12.91
C GLN A 117 12.14 24.62 11.80
N ALA A 118 13.35 24.05 11.78
CA ALA A 118 14.32 24.26 10.71
C ALA A 118 13.80 23.74 9.36
N ALA A 119 13.19 22.56 9.33
CA ALA A 119 12.55 22.02 8.13
C ALA A 119 11.42 22.93 7.61
N CYS A 120 10.61 23.49 8.51
CA CYS A 120 9.55 24.44 8.16
C CYS A 120 10.13 25.75 7.60
N LYS A 121 11.17 26.30 8.25
CA LYS A 121 11.89 27.50 7.76
C LYS A 121 12.45 27.29 6.35
N ASN A 122 12.92 26.08 6.07
CA ASN A 122 13.43 25.67 4.76
C ASN A 122 12.33 25.21 3.78
N LYS A 123 11.05 25.43 4.10
CA LYS A 123 9.87 25.09 3.27
C LYS A 123 9.76 23.60 2.91
N ARG A 124 10.38 22.71 3.70
CA ARG A 124 10.27 21.24 3.54
C ARG A 124 8.98 20.69 4.14
N ILE A 125 8.43 21.35 5.17
CA ILE A 125 7.15 21.00 5.78
C ILE A 125 6.27 22.24 6.00
N GLU A 126 4.95 22.03 6.10
CA GLU A 126 3.97 23.07 6.44
C GLU A 126 3.99 23.32 7.97
N GLU A 127 3.88 24.58 8.41
CA GLU A 127 3.95 24.95 9.84
C GLU A 127 2.89 24.25 10.70
N ASN A 128 1.68 24.12 10.16
CA ASN A 128 0.57 23.42 10.82
C ASN A 128 0.84 21.92 11.05
N TYR A 129 1.85 21.35 10.42
CA TYR A 129 2.25 19.96 10.61
C TYR A 129 3.17 19.76 11.82
N ILE A 130 3.89 20.81 12.28
CA ILE A 130 4.88 20.71 13.36
C ILE A 130 4.29 20.09 14.64
N PRO A 131 3.13 20.55 15.18
CA PRO A 131 2.60 20.00 16.43
C PRO A 131 2.25 18.51 16.31
N ILE A 132 1.80 18.09 15.13
CA ILE A 132 1.48 16.69 14.84
C ILE A 132 2.78 15.89 14.73
N ALA A 133 3.75 16.38 13.95
CA ALA A 133 5.02 15.72 13.70
C ALA A 133 5.82 15.52 14.99
N ALA A 134 5.90 16.53 15.86
CA ALA A 134 6.61 16.45 17.14
C ALA A 134 6.06 15.35 18.05
N LYS A 135 4.79 14.97 17.90
CA LYS A 135 4.15 13.91 18.69
C LYS A 135 4.28 12.52 18.07
N ILE A 136 4.31 12.44 16.73
CA ILE A 136 4.17 11.15 16.02
C ILE A 136 5.41 10.71 15.27
N CYS A 137 6.34 11.59 14.91
CA CYS A 137 7.50 11.23 14.09
C CYS A 137 8.60 10.63 14.96
N ASP A 138 8.85 9.35 14.78
CA ASP A 138 9.80 8.53 15.53
C ASP A 138 10.99 8.14 14.64
N THR A 139 12.16 8.70 14.93
CA THR A 139 13.42 8.47 14.21
C THR A 139 14.01 7.09 14.51
N SER A 140 13.66 6.47 15.64
CA SER A 140 14.07 5.09 15.95
C SER A 140 13.45 4.06 15.00
N LEU A 141 12.44 4.47 14.22
CA LEU A 141 11.76 3.71 13.18
C LEU A 141 12.05 4.26 11.76
N GLY A 142 13.19 4.95 11.59
CA GLY A 142 13.71 5.47 10.33
C GLY A 142 14.45 4.43 9.47
N ALA A 143 15.24 4.89 8.50
CA ALA A 143 15.98 4.04 7.59
C ALA A 143 17.06 3.18 8.28
N ALA A 144 17.64 3.67 9.38
CA ALA A 144 18.55 2.88 10.22
C ALA A 144 17.85 1.63 10.79
N TYR A 145 16.58 1.72 11.19
CA TYR A 145 15.81 0.56 11.64
C TYR A 145 15.64 -0.48 10.52
N ILE A 146 15.35 -0.04 9.29
CA ILE A 146 15.26 -0.93 8.12
C ILE A 146 16.58 -1.68 7.93
N ARG A 147 17.72 -0.96 7.95
CA ARG A 147 19.06 -1.57 7.85
C ARG A 147 19.29 -2.61 8.94
N ASP A 148 19.06 -2.26 10.21
CA ASP A 148 19.36 -3.13 11.33
C ASP A 148 18.50 -4.40 11.32
N GLN A 149 17.24 -4.28 10.91
CA GLN A 149 16.36 -5.45 10.71
C GLN A 149 16.74 -6.27 9.48
N ALA A 150 17.17 -5.63 8.39
CA ALA A 150 17.67 -6.33 7.20
C ALA A 150 18.92 -7.17 7.52
N ILE A 151 19.85 -6.64 8.32
CA ILE A 151 21.04 -7.37 8.80
C ILE A 151 20.63 -8.61 9.61
N LYS A 152 19.65 -8.47 10.52
CA LYS A 152 19.09 -9.61 11.27
C LYS A 152 18.38 -10.65 10.38
N MET A 153 18.06 -10.28 9.14
CA MET A 153 17.50 -11.17 8.12
C MET A 153 18.56 -11.63 7.11
N ASP A 154 19.84 -11.60 7.48
CA ASP A 154 20.99 -12.08 6.69
C ASP A 154 21.26 -11.27 5.40
N ILE A 155 20.86 -10.00 5.35
CA ILE A 155 21.34 -9.09 4.30
C ILE A 155 22.66 -8.47 4.76
N PRO A 156 23.77 -8.63 4.03
CA PRO A 156 25.05 -8.03 4.38
C PRO A 156 24.96 -6.50 4.51
N GLN A 157 25.69 -5.93 5.47
CA GLN A 157 25.62 -4.48 5.75
C GLN A 157 26.16 -3.63 4.59
N ASP A 158 27.17 -4.11 3.88
CA ASP A 158 27.85 -3.44 2.77
C ASP A 158 26.98 -3.27 1.52
N VAL A 159 25.89 -4.04 1.40
CA VAL A 159 24.90 -3.91 0.31
C VAL A 159 23.68 -3.07 0.70
N ILE A 160 23.65 -2.49 1.91
CA ILE A 160 22.55 -1.65 2.39
C ILE A 160 22.95 -0.17 2.36
N LEU A 161 22.26 0.59 1.53
CA LEU A 161 22.39 2.04 1.45
C LEU A 161 21.28 2.71 2.27
N VAL A 162 21.64 3.70 3.08
CA VAL A 162 20.71 4.41 3.97
C VAL A 162 20.50 5.84 3.48
N GLU A 163 19.24 6.23 3.39
CA GLU A 163 18.78 7.60 3.19
C GLU A 163 17.84 7.95 4.36
N ASP A 164 18.30 8.80 5.27
CA ASP A 164 17.64 9.11 6.54
C ASP A 164 17.30 10.61 6.70
N GLU A 165 17.23 11.35 5.59
CA GLU A 165 17.03 12.79 5.60
C GLU A 165 15.63 13.23 5.17
N SER A 166 14.94 12.39 4.41
CA SER A 166 13.62 12.67 3.85
C SER A 166 12.51 12.76 4.90
N LEU A 167 11.70 13.81 4.79
CA LEU A 167 10.56 14.11 5.68
C LEU A 167 9.22 13.71 5.06
N HIS A 168 9.19 13.47 3.75
CA HIS A 168 7.99 13.04 3.02
C HIS A 168 8.33 12.27 1.74
N THR A 169 7.32 11.62 1.16
CA THR A 169 7.46 10.72 0.00
C THR A 169 8.17 11.35 -1.20
N ARG A 170 8.02 12.66 -1.42
CA ARG A 170 8.71 13.36 -2.50
C ARG A 170 10.23 13.43 -2.29
N GLU A 171 10.68 13.78 -1.10
CA GLU A 171 12.11 13.76 -0.74
C GLU A 171 12.67 12.34 -0.73
N ASN A 172 11.87 11.33 -0.33
CA ASN A 172 12.29 9.94 -0.47
C ASN A 172 12.68 9.64 -1.93
N ALA A 173 11.86 10.08 -2.89
CA ALA A 173 12.14 9.89 -4.31
C ALA A 173 13.37 10.71 -4.76
N GLU A 174 13.48 11.97 -4.37
CA GLU A 174 14.60 12.86 -4.76
C GLU A 174 15.94 12.37 -4.20
N TYR A 175 15.98 11.95 -2.93
CA TYR A 175 17.20 11.45 -2.31
C TYR A 175 17.54 10.03 -2.75
N THR A 176 16.53 9.18 -3.01
CA THR A 176 16.76 7.89 -3.68
C THR A 176 17.35 8.11 -5.07
N LEU A 177 16.85 9.07 -5.86
CA LEU A 177 17.40 9.39 -7.18
C LEU A 177 18.88 9.77 -7.10
N ASN A 178 19.28 10.54 -6.09
CA ASN A 178 20.68 10.91 -5.88
C ASN A 178 21.56 9.68 -5.66
N ILE A 179 21.08 8.71 -4.86
CA ILE A 179 21.76 7.42 -4.67
C ILE A 179 21.83 6.66 -6.00
N LEU A 180 20.71 6.51 -6.72
CA LEU A 180 20.68 5.78 -8.00
C LEU A 180 21.66 6.38 -9.02
N LYS A 181 21.73 7.71 -9.13
CA LYS A 181 22.69 8.41 -9.99
C LYS A 181 24.13 8.15 -9.57
N LYS A 182 24.43 8.24 -8.27
CA LYS A 182 25.78 8.02 -7.72
C LYS A 182 26.30 6.61 -8.02
N TYR A 183 25.42 5.61 -8.02
CA TYR A 183 25.78 4.21 -8.28
C TYR A 183 25.37 3.72 -9.68
N HIS A 184 25.00 4.62 -10.59
CA HIS A 184 24.62 4.32 -11.99
C HIS A 184 23.50 3.26 -12.14
N MET A 185 22.55 3.24 -11.21
CA MET A 185 21.41 2.33 -11.21
C MET A 185 20.24 2.91 -12.03
N GLN A 186 19.54 2.06 -12.78
CA GLN A 186 18.47 2.47 -13.70
C GLN A 186 17.16 1.73 -13.47
N ARG A 187 17.14 0.65 -12.69
CA ARG A 187 15.91 -0.09 -12.39
C ARG A 187 15.81 -0.38 -10.91
N ILE A 188 14.66 -0.08 -10.33
CA ILE A 188 14.36 -0.37 -8.93
C ILE A 188 13.14 -1.27 -8.78
N ILE A 189 13.13 -2.05 -7.70
CA ILE A 189 11.90 -2.62 -7.16
C ILE A 189 11.46 -1.74 -5.99
N LEU A 190 10.34 -1.05 -6.16
CA LEU A 190 9.81 -0.11 -5.18
C LEU A 190 8.86 -0.82 -4.22
N ILE A 191 9.25 -0.90 -2.95
CA ILE A 191 8.57 -1.66 -1.90
C ILE A 191 8.00 -0.70 -0.85
N THR A 192 6.67 -0.63 -0.77
CA THR A 192 5.97 0.03 0.32
C THR A 192 4.68 -0.71 0.70
N SER A 193 3.91 -0.19 1.66
CA SER A 193 2.66 -0.80 2.09
C SER A 193 1.62 -0.78 0.97
N PRO A 194 0.74 -1.80 0.87
CA PRO A 194 -0.17 -1.97 -0.27
C PRO A 194 -1.13 -0.80 -0.49
N PHE A 195 -1.67 -0.20 0.56
CA PHE A 195 -2.53 0.98 0.43
C PHE A 195 -1.77 2.25 -0.01
N HIS A 196 -0.44 2.28 0.18
CA HIS A 196 0.41 3.45 -0.08
C HIS A 196 1.08 3.38 -1.47
N GLN A 197 1.23 2.18 -2.04
CA GLN A 197 2.01 1.92 -3.26
C GLN A 197 1.64 2.83 -4.44
N LEU A 198 0.35 3.02 -4.75
CA LEU A 198 -0.06 3.90 -5.85
C LEU A 198 0.45 5.34 -5.69
N ARG A 199 0.29 5.95 -4.51
CA ARG A 199 0.74 7.34 -4.31
C ARG A 199 2.26 7.44 -4.40
N THR A 200 2.97 6.48 -3.78
CA THR A 200 4.43 6.42 -3.85
C THR A 200 4.91 6.28 -5.29
N TYR A 201 4.32 5.37 -6.05
CA TYR A 201 4.63 5.20 -7.47
C TYR A 201 4.47 6.51 -8.24
N LEU A 202 3.33 7.19 -8.11
CA LEU A 202 3.08 8.45 -8.81
C LEU A 202 4.07 9.54 -8.41
N THR A 203 4.48 9.59 -7.14
CA THR A 203 5.52 10.53 -6.67
C THR A 203 6.89 10.18 -7.26
N PHE A 204 7.31 8.92 -7.17
CA PHE A 204 8.61 8.47 -7.69
C PHE A 204 8.68 8.64 -9.21
N ALA A 205 7.62 8.26 -9.94
CA ALA A 205 7.55 8.42 -11.38
C ALA A 205 7.62 9.89 -11.80
N LYS A 206 7.02 10.81 -11.01
CA LYS A 206 7.14 12.25 -11.25
C LYS A 206 8.58 12.75 -11.13
N VAL A 207 9.29 12.32 -10.08
CA VAL A 207 10.70 12.70 -9.86
C VAL A 207 11.62 12.04 -10.89
N PHE A 208 11.34 10.81 -11.31
CA PHE A 208 12.18 10.03 -12.21
C PHE A 208 11.93 10.29 -13.69
N GLN A 209 10.89 11.07 -14.04
CA GLN A 209 10.44 11.29 -15.41
C GLN A 209 11.56 11.72 -16.38
N ALA A 210 12.53 12.49 -15.89
CA ALA A 210 13.67 12.99 -16.68
C ALA A 210 14.95 12.16 -16.54
N HIS A 211 14.91 10.99 -15.88
CA HIS A 211 16.10 10.26 -15.44
C HIS A 211 16.19 8.81 -15.89
N ASN A 212 15.30 8.37 -16.78
CA ASN A 212 15.28 7.00 -17.32
C ASN A 212 15.37 5.90 -16.24
N ILE A 213 14.77 6.15 -15.06
CA ILE A 213 14.71 5.16 -13.99
C ILE A 213 13.41 4.36 -14.13
N GLU A 214 13.55 3.06 -14.33
CA GLU A 214 12.46 2.12 -14.39
C GLU A 214 12.02 1.71 -12.98
N ILE A 215 10.71 1.80 -12.71
CA ILE A 215 10.12 1.41 -11.43
C ILE A 215 9.34 0.11 -11.62
N ILE A 216 9.67 -0.92 -10.84
CA ILE A 216 8.87 -2.12 -10.69
C ILE A 216 8.13 -2.01 -9.36
N ASN A 217 6.81 -1.86 -9.38
CA ASN A 217 6.01 -1.80 -8.16
C ASN A 217 5.90 -3.19 -7.54
N TYR A 218 6.23 -3.30 -6.25
CA TYR A 218 6.04 -4.54 -5.52
C TYR A 218 5.63 -4.22 -4.09
N HIS A 219 4.32 -4.04 -3.86
CA HIS A 219 3.85 -3.79 -2.51
C HIS A 219 4.21 -4.94 -1.56
N ALA A 220 4.49 -4.56 -0.32
CA ALA A 220 4.81 -5.48 0.74
C ALA A 220 3.60 -6.35 1.10
N ASP A 221 3.87 -7.62 1.37
CA ASP A 221 2.87 -8.51 1.93
C ASP A 221 2.74 -8.17 3.42
N THR A 222 1.64 -7.50 3.78
CA THR A 222 1.35 -7.07 5.14
C THR A 222 0.09 -7.81 5.61
N GLU A 223 0.17 -8.56 6.71
CA GLU A 223 -0.98 -9.29 7.28
C GLU A 223 -2.16 -8.36 7.64
N GLU A 224 -1.88 -7.07 7.79
CA GLU A 224 -2.80 -6.06 8.29
C GLU A 224 -3.70 -5.43 7.21
N TRP A 225 -3.36 -5.58 5.93
CA TRP A 225 -4.12 -4.99 4.84
C TRP A 225 -4.08 -5.85 3.57
N HIS A 226 -5.25 -6.13 2.99
CA HIS A 226 -5.37 -6.89 1.75
C HIS A 226 -6.47 -6.30 0.84
N PRO A 227 -6.28 -6.28 -0.51
CA PRO A 227 -7.28 -5.74 -1.44
C PRO A 227 -8.67 -6.37 -1.32
N ALA A 228 -8.74 -7.65 -0.94
CA ALA A 228 -10.01 -8.38 -0.82
C ALA A 228 -10.76 -8.15 0.51
N THR A 229 -10.14 -7.51 1.51
CA THR A 229 -10.72 -7.43 2.86
C THR A 229 -10.61 -6.04 3.52
N TRP A 230 -9.90 -5.08 2.92
CA TRP A 230 -9.67 -3.75 3.52
C TRP A 230 -10.97 -3.04 3.96
N PHE A 231 -12.06 -3.25 3.23
CA PHE A 231 -13.34 -2.58 3.47
C PHE A 231 -14.08 -3.14 4.69
N LEU A 232 -13.68 -4.29 5.23
CA LEU A 232 -14.27 -4.88 6.44
C LEU A 232 -13.81 -4.13 7.71
N SER A 233 -12.60 -3.57 7.71
CA SER A 233 -12.02 -2.87 8.86
C SER A 233 -12.20 -1.35 8.77
N ALA A 234 -12.74 -0.73 9.83
CA ALA A 234 -12.89 0.72 9.91
C ALA A 234 -11.53 1.46 9.81
N LYS A 235 -10.47 0.89 10.40
CA LYS A 235 -9.09 1.39 10.31
C LYS A 235 -8.61 1.38 8.86
N ASN A 236 -8.79 0.28 8.15
CA ASN A 236 -8.36 0.13 6.76
C ASN A 236 -9.19 1.00 5.81
N ARG A 237 -10.49 1.20 6.07
CA ARG A 237 -11.32 2.18 5.35
C ARG A 237 -10.78 3.61 5.52
N LYS A 238 -10.43 4.01 6.74
CA LYS A 238 -9.81 5.33 7.02
C LYS A 238 -8.47 5.50 6.30
N LEU A 239 -7.62 4.45 6.27
CA LEU A 239 -6.36 4.47 5.53
C LEU A 239 -6.58 4.74 4.04
N VAL A 240 -7.44 3.97 3.38
CA VAL A 240 -7.75 4.15 1.94
C VAL A 240 -8.36 5.52 1.67
N LYS A 241 -9.26 6.00 2.54
CA LYS A 241 -9.81 7.37 2.43
C LYS A 241 -8.70 8.41 2.47
N SER A 242 -7.78 8.32 3.44
CA SER A 242 -6.66 9.27 3.57
C SER A 242 -5.72 9.25 2.36
N GLU A 243 -5.48 8.08 1.76
CA GLU A 243 -4.64 7.97 0.56
C GLU A 243 -5.33 8.59 -0.66
N ARG A 244 -6.64 8.42 -0.82
CA ARG A 244 -7.42 9.10 -1.88
C ARG A 244 -7.33 10.62 -1.75
N GLU A 245 -7.51 11.15 -0.54
CA GLU A 245 -7.43 12.58 -0.26
C GLU A 245 -6.04 13.13 -0.55
N ARG A 246 -4.99 12.41 -0.13
CA ARG A 246 -3.59 12.78 -0.42
C ARG A 246 -3.28 12.73 -1.90
N ILE A 247 -3.70 11.69 -2.62
CA ILE A 247 -3.51 11.63 -4.08
C ILE A 247 -4.16 12.85 -4.76
N LYS A 248 -5.39 13.22 -4.38
CA LYS A 248 -6.03 14.43 -4.90
C LYS A 248 -5.24 15.71 -4.56
N LYS A 249 -4.85 15.89 -3.29
CA LYS A 249 -4.09 17.06 -2.82
C LYS A 249 -2.76 17.19 -3.59
N TYR A 250 -1.96 16.14 -3.64
CA TYR A 250 -0.61 16.18 -4.22
C TYR A 250 -0.63 16.20 -5.75
N ARG A 251 -1.65 15.63 -6.39
CA ARG A 251 -1.86 15.82 -7.83
C ARG A 251 -2.16 17.28 -8.17
N ALA A 252 -3.03 17.94 -7.39
CA ALA A 252 -3.32 19.36 -7.57
C ALA A 252 -2.09 20.26 -7.31
N LYS A 253 -1.16 19.83 -6.44
CA LYS A 253 0.14 20.51 -6.23
C LYS A 253 1.17 20.25 -7.33
N GLY A 254 0.94 19.31 -8.24
CA GLY A 254 1.91 18.90 -9.28
C GLY A 254 3.00 17.94 -8.79
N ASP A 255 2.85 17.37 -7.59
CA ASP A 255 3.83 16.44 -6.98
C ASP A 255 3.70 15.00 -7.47
N LEU A 256 2.61 14.69 -8.16
CA LEU A 256 2.30 13.36 -8.69
C LEU A 256 2.26 13.41 -10.21
N LEU A 257 2.62 12.29 -10.84
CA LEU A 257 2.38 12.05 -12.27
C LEU A 257 0.86 11.99 -12.57
#